data_AF-A0A1L0BQY3-F1
#
_entry.id   AF-A0A1L0BQY3-F1
#
_cell.length_a   1.000
_cell.length_b   1.000
_cell.length_c   1.000
_cell.angle_alpha   90.00
_cell.angle_beta   90.00
_cell.angle_gamma   90.00
#
_symmetry.space_group_name_H-M   'P 1'
#
loop_
_entity.id
_entity.type
_entity.pdbx_description
1 polymer ?
#
loop_
_entity_poly.entity_id
_entity_poly.type
_entity_poly.pdbx_seq_one_letter_code
_entity_poly.pdbx_strand_id
1 'polypeptide(L)'
;MTIKTIYVARHGYRSNWLPEPHPPNPTGIDSDPPLAPHGVEQAKELANYLTSLPEDERPQFIISSPFYRCLQTSEPIAKALHLKVTIDTGVGEWFKTTREVIPKPAGYEQLRQFFADTIGDETLWSGSGVIPSGSGETEEAIFFRAQKFWKAFIPAFEKAHPEVSRVLFVTHAASKIALGLSLLGKLSVHDTIEFKGKETKLHSGACSIDKYENQNGEWTILENGKTDFLKDGEEMNWNFDVKFEAGSDEDIKARKAAAAATAAAAKNTEFEVRSKV
;
A
#
# COMPACT_ATOMS: atom_id res chain seq x y z
N MET A 1 0.36 15.82 22.62
CA MET A 1 0.61 14.45 22.11
C MET A 1 0.00 14.43 20.70
N THR A 2 0.19 13.43 19.85
CA THR A 2 -0.38 12.13 20.21
C THR A 2 -0.46 11.07 19.13
N ILE A 3 0.09 11.22 17.91
CA ILE A 3 0.15 10.02 17.04
C ILE A 3 1.13 9.03 17.67
N LYS A 4 0.57 7.96 18.24
CA LYS A 4 1.28 6.88 18.90
C LYS A 4 1.43 5.68 17.98
N THR A 5 0.45 5.46 17.11
CA THR A 5 0.45 4.30 16.20
C THR A 5 0.15 4.74 14.78
N ILE A 6 0.95 4.24 13.85
CA ILE A 6 0.70 4.35 12.43
C ILE A 6 0.56 2.94 11.87
N TYR A 7 -0.54 2.70 11.17
CA TYR A 7 -0.73 1.53 10.33
C TYR A 7 -0.51 1.92 8.87
N VAL A 8 0.19 1.08 8.10
CA VAL A 8 0.36 1.30 6.66
C VAL A 8 0.04 0.02 5.92
N ALA A 9 -1.05 0.02 5.16
CA ALA A 9 -1.50 -1.12 4.36
C ALA A 9 -1.27 -0.87 2.87
N ARG A 10 -0.95 -1.93 2.13
CA ARG A 10 -1.04 -1.91 0.66
C ARG A 10 -2.48 -2.18 0.23
N HIS A 11 -2.90 -1.62 -0.89
CA HIS A 11 -4.13 -2.03 -1.57
C HIS A 11 -4.16 -3.55 -1.85
N GLY A 12 -5.37 -4.09 -2.06
CA GLY A 12 -5.58 -5.51 -2.39
C GLY A 12 -5.18 -5.90 -3.82
N TYR A 13 -5.45 -7.16 -4.17
CA TYR A 13 -5.16 -7.73 -5.48
C TYR A 13 -5.82 -6.96 -6.63
N ARG A 14 -5.03 -6.49 -7.60
CA ARG A 14 -5.53 -5.65 -8.71
C ARG A 14 -6.17 -6.48 -9.82
N SER A 15 -7.15 -5.92 -10.52
CA SER A 15 -7.82 -6.60 -11.64
C SER A 15 -6.87 -6.89 -12.82
N ASN A 16 -5.89 -6.03 -13.09
CA ASN A 16 -4.91 -6.21 -14.17
C ASN A 16 -3.85 -7.29 -13.87
N TRP A 17 -3.89 -7.93 -12.70
CA TRP A 17 -3.03 -9.08 -12.39
C TRP A 17 -3.63 -10.40 -12.88
N LEU A 18 -4.95 -10.43 -13.13
CA LEU A 18 -5.64 -11.55 -13.75
C LEU A 18 -5.23 -11.69 -15.23
N PRO A 19 -5.60 -12.77 -15.93
CA PRO A 19 -5.57 -12.81 -17.39
C PRO A 19 -6.51 -11.76 -18.01
N GLU A 20 -6.20 -11.31 -19.22
CA GLU A 20 -7.11 -10.48 -20.02
C GLU A 20 -8.42 -11.23 -20.35
N PRO A 21 -9.53 -10.50 -20.59
CA PRO A 21 -9.65 -9.04 -20.65
C PRO A 21 -9.75 -8.37 -19.26
N HIS A 22 -9.18 -7.18 -19.13
CA HIS A 22 -9.29 -6.37 -17.92
C HIS A 22 -10.52 -5.46 -17.94
N PRO A 23 -11.15 -5.19 -16.77
CA PRO A 23 -12.19 -4.17 -16.68
C PRO A 23 -11.59 -2.78 -16.95
N PRO A 24 -12.39 -1.83 -17.47
CA PRO A 24 -11.93 -0.45 -17.64
C PRO A 24 -11.64 0.20 -16.29
N ASN A 25 -10.77 1.22 -16.29
CA ASN A 25 -10.51 2.04 -15.11
C ASN A 25 -11.77 2.86 -14.77
N PRO A 26 -12.37 2.72 -13.57
CA PRO A 26 -13.65 3.35 -13.25
C PRO A 26 -13.64 4.88 -13.37
N THR A 27 -12.50 5.49 -13.05
CA THR A 27 -12.27 6.95 -13.13
C THR A 27 -11.91 7.41 -14.55
N GLY A 28 -11.65 6.50 -15.49
CA GLY A 28 -11.10 6.79 -16.82
C GLY A 28 -9.62 7.19 -16.82
N ILE A 29 -8.97 7.27 -15.65
CA ILE A 29 -7.56 7.65 -15.50
C ILE A 29 -6.68 6.45 -15.87
N ASP A 30 -5.57 6.68 -16.57
CA ASP A 30 -4.60 5.63 -16.88
C ASP A 30 -4.10 4.92 -15.61
N SER A 31 -3.94 3.60 -15.69
CA SER A 31 -3.39 2.79 -14.59
C SER A 31 -4.05 3.00 -13.22
N ASP A 32 -5.36 3.26 -13.25
CA ASP A 32 -6.24 3.28 -12.09
C ASP A 32 -7.24 2.09 -12.10
N PRO A 33 -6.76 0.83 -12.21
CA PRO A 33 -7.64 -0.32 -12.26
C PRO A 33 -8.33 -0.55 -10.90
N PRO A 34 -9.52 -1.17 -10.91
CA PRO A 34 -10.15 -1.64 -9.68
C PRO A 34 -9.41 -2.86 -9.11
N LEU A 35 -9.80 -3.28 -7.91
CA LEU A 35 -9.44 -4.57 -7.36
C LEU A 35 -10.10 -5.71 -8.16
N ALA A 36 -9.43 -6.86 -8.21
CA ALA A 36 -10.07 -8.11 -8.60
C ALA A 36 -11.09 -8.53 -7.53
N PRO A 37 -12.05 -9.44 -7.83
CA PRO A 37 -12.92 -10.01 -6.80
C PRO A 37 -12.13 -10.59 -5.61
N HIS A 38 -11.00 -11.24 -5.88
CA HIS A 38 -10.07 -11.72 -4.86
C HIS A 38 -9.51 -10.58 -3.98
N GLY A 39 -9.10 -9.47 -4.59
CA GLY A 39 -8.61 -8.31 -3.84
C GLY A 39 -9.68 -7.63 -2.99
N VAL A 40 -10.95 -7.70 -3.39
CA VAL A 40 -12.08 -7.24 -2.57
C VAL A 40 -12.27 -8.15 -1.35
N GLU A 41 -12.11 -9.46 -1.48
CA GLU A 41 -12.15 -10.38 -0.33
C GLU A 41 -10.97 -10.12 0.62
N GLN A 42 -9.75 -9.93 0.12
CA GLN A 42 -8.60 -9.54 0.95
C GLN A 42 -8.87 -8.25 1.75
N ALA A 43 -9.53 -7.25 1.15
CA ALA A 43 -9.88 -6.02 1.83
C ALA A 43 -10.91 -6.23 2.95
N LYS A 44 -11.86 -7.16 2.78
CA LYS A 44 -12.81 -7.56 3.84
C LYS A 44 -12.11 -8.32 4.96
N GLU A 45 -11.17 -9.20 4.63
CA GLU A 45 -10.34 -9.92 5.62
C GLU A 45 -9.51 -8.94 6.45
N LEU A 46 -8.89 -7.93 5.81
CA LEU A 46 -8.19 -6.84 6.50
C LEU A 46 -9.13 -6.04 7.41
N ALA A 47 -10.36 -5.73 6.97
CA ALA A 47 -11.36 -5.05 7.80
C ALA A 47 -11.76 -5.88 9.03
N ASN A 48 -11.96 -7.19 8.85
CA ASN A 48 -12.27 -8.12 9.94
C ASN A 48 -11.13 -8.20 10.94
N TYR A 49 -9.88 -8.29 10.46
CA TYR A 49 -8.70 -8.26 11.31
C TYR A 49 -8.64 -6.99 12.16
N LEU A 50 -8.74 -5.81 11.52
CA LEU A 50 -8.70 -4.53 12.23
C LEU A 50 -9.83 -4.39 13.26
N THR A 51 -11.02 -4.91 12.97
CA THR A 51 -12.16 -4.88 13.89
C THR A 51 -11.98 -5.86 15.06
N SER A 52 -11.24 -6.96 14.85
CA SER A 52 -10.93 -7.95 15.89
C SER A 52 -9.91 -7.44 16.92
N LEU A 53 -9.16 -6.38 16.60
CA LEU A 53 -8.23 -5.77 17.54
C LEU A 53 -8.96 -5.21 18.77
N PRO A 54 -8.28 -5.14 19.94
CA PRO A 54 -8.75 -4.36 21.08
C PRO A 54 -9.13 -2.94 20.67
N GLU A 55 -10.17 -2.37 21.27
CA GLU A 55 -10.72 -1.06 20.88
C GLU A 55 -9.67 0.07 20.93
N ASP A 56 -8.77 0.01 21.90
CA ASP A 56 -7.66 0.92 22.09
C ASP A 56 -6.47 0.68 21.14
N GLU A 57 -6.53 -0.35 20.30
CA GLU A 57 -5.57 -0.62 19.23
C GLU A 57 -6.11 -0.33 17.83
N ARG A 58 -7.43 -0.22 17.66
CA ARG A 58 -8.07 0.02 16.35
C ARG A 58 -7.68 1.38 15.76
N PRO A 59 -7.51 1.49 14.43
CA PRO A 59 -7.38 2.79 13.78
C PRO A 59 -8.55 3.71 14.14
N GLN A 60 -8.26 4.98 14.33
CA GLN A 60 -9.24 6.03 14.64
C GLN A 60 -9.48 6.96 13.45
N PHE A 61 -8.62 6.90 12.44
CA PHE A 61 -8.67 7.74 11.25
C PHE A 61 -8.07 6.99 10.05
N ILE A 62 -8.66 7.14 8.86
CA ILE A 62 -8.22 6.46 7.64
C ILE A 62 -7.86 7.49 6.57
N ILE A 63 -6.62 7.42 6.10
CA ILE A 63 -6.11 8.22 4.98
C ILE A 63 -5.72 7.29 3.85
N SER A 64 -6.31 7.50 2.67
CA SER A 64 -6.03 6.69 1.50
C SER A 64 -5.23 7.48 0.47
N SER A 65 -4.42 6.76 -0.31
CA SER A 65 -4.05 7.25 -1.64
C SER A 65 -5.32 7.51 -2.46
N PRO A 66 -5.37 8.56 -3.30
CA PRO A 66 -6.55 8.87 -4.12
C PRO A 66 -6.78 7.92 -5.31
N PHE A 67 -5.92 6.93 -5.56
CA PHE A 67 -6.17 5.91 -6.59
C PHE A 67 -7.31 4.98 -6.16
N TYR A 68 -8.18 4.61 -7.11
CA TYR A 68 -9.42 3.86 -6.90
C TYR A 68 -9.22 2.59 -6.07
N ARG A 69 -8.18 1.81 -6.39
CA ARG A 69 -7.86 0.56 -5.67
C ARG A 69 -7.59 0.74 -4.17
N CYS A 70 -7.05 1.89 -3.76
CA CYS A 70 -6.80 2.18 -2.35
C CYS A 70 -8.10 2.55 -1.62
N LEU A 71 -8.97 3.35 -2.26
CA LEU A 71 -10.31 3.64 -1.72
C LEU A 71 -11.16 2.37 -1.62
N GLN A 72 -11.13 1.52 -2.66
CA GLN A 72 -11.85 0.26 -2.67
C GLN A 72 -11.35 -0.71 -1.58
N THR A 73 -10.05 -0.69 -1.28
CA THR A 73 -9.49 -1.44 -0.15
C THR A 73 -9.94 -0.85 1.20
N SER A 74 -10.05 0.48 1.28
CA SER A 74 -10.42 1.20 2.50
C SER A 74 -11.92 1.11 2.83
N GLU A 75 -12.77 0.90 1.84
CA GLU A 75 -14.22 0.91 1.98
C GLU A 75 -14.76 -0.09 3.03
N PRO A 76 -14.44 -1.41 3.00
CA PRO A 76 -14.90 -2.34 4.02
C PRO A 76 -14.36 -1.99 5.42
N ILE A 77 -13.14 -1.45 5.51
CA ILE A 77 -12.53 -1.03 6.78
C ILE A 77 -13.31 0.14 7.38
N ALA A 78 -13.61 1.15 6.56
CA ALA A 78 -14.38 2.32 6.96
C ALA A 78 -15.78 1.95 7.45
N LYS A 79 -16.47 1.02 6.74
CA LYS A 79 -17.78 0.52 7.15
C LYS A 79 -17.71 -0.24 8.48
N ALA A 80 -16.73 -1.12 8.65
CA ALA A 80 -16.59 -1.95 9.85
C ALA A 80 -16.19 -1.16 11.10
N LEU A 81 -15.35 -0.14 10.95
CA LEU A 81 -14.90 0.72 12.05
C LEU A 81 -15.78 1.97 12.25
N HIS A 82 -16.81 2.16 11.43
CA HIS A 82 -17.66 3.36 11.41
C HIS A 82 -16.87 4.67 11.23
N LEU A 83 -15.87 4.65 10.35
CA LEU A 83 -15.01 5.79 10.01
C LEU A 83 -15.30 6.31 8.60
N LYS A 84 -14.82 7.53 8.32
CA LYS A 84 -14.72 8.06 6.95
C LYS A 84 -13.30 7.91 6.42
N VAL A 85 -13.18 7.82 5.09
CA VAL A 85 -11.90 7.77 4.38
C VAL A 85 -11.61 9.15 3.79
N THR A 86 -10.50 9.76 4.18
CA THR A 86 -9.97 10.97 3.51
C THR A 86 -8.85 10.58 2.56
N ILE A 87 -8.51 11.48 1.64
CA ILE A 87 -7.43 11.26 0.67
C ILE A 87 -6.23 12.16 0.95
N ASP A 88 -5.03 11.66 0.68
CA ASP A 88 -3.80 12.44 0.68
C ASP A 88 -2.93 12.07 -0.53
N THR A 89 -2.61 13.04 -1.38
CA THR A 89 -1.79 12.82 -2.57
C THR A 89 -0.36 12.42 -2.23
N GLY A 90 0.14 12.78 -1.04
CA GLY A 90 1.51 12.50 -0.61
C GLY A 90 1.80 11.01 -0.44
N VAL A 91 0.76 10.20 -0.21
CA VAL A 91 0.82 8.73 -0.17
C VAL A 91 0.37 8.09 -1.48
N GLY A 92 0.39 8.86 -2.58
CA GLY A 92 0.13 8.43 -3.96
C GLY A 92 1.04 7.31 -4.46
N GLU A 93 0.74 6.75 -5.62
CA GLU A 93 1.57 5.73 -6.29
C GLU A 93 2.96 6.28 -6.64
N TRP A 94 3.91 5.37 -6.91
CA TRP A 94 5.19 5.71 -7.50
C TRP A 94 5.17 5.47 -9.01
N PHE A 95 5.49 6.50 -9.78
CA PHE A 95 5.71 6.39 -11.21
C PHE A 95 7.15 6.81 -11.55
N LYS A 96 7.87 5.97 -12.30
CA LYS A 96 9.23 6.26 -12.73
C LYS A 96 9.25 7.40 -13.74
N THR A 97 10.36 8.14 -13.79
CA THR A 97 10.59 9.22 -14.77
C THR A 97 10.61 8.75 -16.22
N THR A 98 10.78 7.44 -16.44
CA THR A 98 10.79 6.81 -17.77
C THR A 98 9.41 6.44 -18.29
N ARG A 99 8.36 6.62 -17.49
CA ARG A 99 7.00 6.24 -17.84
C ARG A 99 6.40 7.29 -18.78
N GLU A 100 5.78 6.83 -19.87
CA GLU A 100 5.26 7.70 -20.94
C GLU A 100 4.13 8.63 -20.46
N VAL A 101 3.18 8.06 -19.71
CA VAL A 101 2.08 8.80 -19.08
C VAL A 101 2.20 8.66 -17.57
N ILE A 102 2.23 9.80 -16.88
CA ILE A 102 2.21 9.89 -15.41
C ILE A 102 0.76 10.17 -14.98
N PRO A 103 0.03 9.17 -14.44
CA PRO A 103 -1.36 9.35 -14.05
C PRO A 103 -1.50 10.38 -12.93
N LYS A 104 -2.49 11.27 -13.08
CA LYS A 104 -2.97 12.13 -12.00
C LYS A 104 -4.25 11.53 -11.45
N PRO A 105 -4.32 11.23 -10.15
CA PRO A 105 -5.50 10.59 -9.56
C PRO A 105 -6.69 11.56 -9.50
N ALA A 106 -7.88 11.00 -9.34
CA ALA A 106 -9.12 11.75 -9.18
C ALA A 106 -9.18 12.50 -7.84
N GLY A 107 -9.97 13.57 -7.78
CA GLY A 107 -10.29 14.30 -6.55
C GLY A 107 -11.59 13.81 -5.88
N TYR A 108 -11.94 14.43 -4.75
CA TYR A 108 -13.15 14.09 -3.98
C TYR A 108 -14.45 14.11 -4.81
N GLU A 109 -14.63 15.07 -5.71
CA GLU A 109 -15.86 15.19 -6.51
C GLU A 109 -16.13 13.93 -7.34
N GLN A 110 -15.13 13.46 -8.08
CA GLN A 110 -15.26 12.27 -8.92
C GLN A 110 -15.28 10.99 -8.07
N LEU A 111 -14.41 10.88 -7.05
CA LEU A 111 -14.36 9.69 -6.19
C LEU A 111 -15.65 9.48 -5.39
N ARG A 112 -16.36 10.55 -5.03
CA ARG A 112 -17.65 10.48 -4.33
C ARG A 112 -18.74 9.80 -5.15
N GLN A 113 -18.63 9.79 -6.48
CA GLN A 113 -19.58 9.06 -7.33
C GLN A 113 -19.49 7.54 -7.15
N PHE A 114 -18.35 7.05 -6.64
CA PHE A 114 -18.09 5.62 -6.44
C PHE A 114 -18.15 5.20 -4.96
N PHE A 115 -17.78 6.10 -4.03
CA PHE A 115 -17.59 5.78 -2.61
C PHE A 115 -18.41 6.69 -1.67
N ALA A 116 -19.58 7.18 -2.11
CA ALA A 116 -20.39 8.17 -1.41
C ALA A 116 -20.62 7.88 0.09
N ASP A 117 -20.79 6.61 0.46
CA ASP A 117 -21.10 6.21 1.82
C ASP A 117 -19.90 6.31 2.78
N THR A 118 -18.67 6.19 2.27
CA THR A 118 -17.46 6.04 3.10
C THR A 118 -16.46 7.17 2.90
N ILE A 119 -16.41 7.80 1.73
CA ILE A 119 -15.50 8.91 1.49
C ILE A 119 -15.93 10.14 2.27
N GLY A 120 -14.95 10.80 2.88
CA GLY A 120 -15.10 12.10 3.52
C GLY A 120 -14.97 13.27 2.54
N ASP A 121 -14.46 14.38 3.04
CA ASP A 121 -14.14 15.57 2.27
C ASP A 121 -12.96 16.34 2.92
N GLU A 122 -12.60 17.46 2.30
CA GLU A 122 -11.48 18.32 2.73
C GLU A 122 -11.67 18.94 4.12
N THR A 123 -12.91 18.97 4.67
CA THR A 123 -13.15 19.49 6.02
C THR A 123 -12.65 18.52 7.10
N LEU A 124 -12.64 17.21 6.79
CA LEU A 124 -12.08 16.18 7.67
C LEU A 124 -10.56 16.11 7.57
N TRP A 125 -10.00 16.24 6.36
CA TRP A 125 -8.56 16.36 6.15
C TRP A 125 -8.29 16.99 4.79
N SER A 126 -7.60 18.13 4.76
CA SER A 126 -7.28 18.88 3.54
C SER A 126 -6.03 18.38 2.82
N GLY A 127 -5.34 17.38 3.38
CA GLY A 127 -4.11 16.83 2.82
C GLY A 127 -2.83 17.45 3.42
N SER A 128 -1.73 16.72 3.33
CA SER A 128 -0.39 17.14 3.73
C SER A 128 0.20 18.26 2.86
N GLY A 129 -0.43 18.56 1.72
CA GLY A 129 0.11 19.46 0.68
C GLY A 129 1.30 18.87 -0.08
N VAL A 130 1.69 17.62 0.18
CA VAL A 130 2.73 16.93 -0.58
C VAL A 130 2.10 16.29 -1.82
N ILE A 131 2.63 16.65 -2.98
CA ILE A 131 2.15 16.19 -4.29
C ILE A 131 3.33 15.49 -4.98
N PRO A 132 3.17 14.24 -5.46
CA PRO A 132 4.18 13.56 -6.27
C PRO A 132 4.54 14.35 -7.54
N SER A 133 5.75 14.17 -8.04
CA SER A 133 6.18 14.82 -9.29
C SER A 133 5.28 14.44 -10.48
N GLY A 134 4.79 15.45 -11.21
CA GLY A 134 4.00 15.25 -12.43
C GLY A 134 4.79 14.67 -13.62
N SER A 135 6.11 14.55 -13.49
CA SER A 135 7.01 13.96 -14.49
C SER A 135 7.63 12.63 -14.01
N GLY A 136 7.06 12.02 -12.97
CA GLY A 136 7.61 10.83 -12.33
C GLY A 136 8.77 11.14 -11.38
N GLU A 137 9.21 10.10 -10.67
CA GLU A 137 10.15 10.18 -9.54
C GLU A 137 11.22 9.10 -9.68
N THR A 138 12.48 9.43 -9.38
CA THR A 138 13.51 8.41 -9.11
C THR A 138 13.27 7.75 -7.75
N GLU A 139 14.05 6.72 -7.42
CA GLU A 139 13.99 6.04 -6.13
C GLU A 139 14.34 7.00 -4.97
N GLU A 140 15.32 7.87 -5.16
CA GLU A 140 15.68 8.92 -4.19
C GLU A 140 14.56 9.95 -4.06
N ALA A 141 13.89 10.29 -5.17
CA ALA A 141 12.83 11.29 -5.16
C ALA A 141 11.58 10.80 -4.41
N ILE A 142 11.16 9.54 -4.59
CA ILE A 142 10.05 8.99 -3.78
C ILE A 142 10.44 8.87 -2.30
N PHE A 143 11.69 8.51 -1.99
CA PHE A 143 12.15 8.49 -0.61
C PHE A 143 12.10 9.88 0.03
N PHE A 144 12.59 10.89 -0.67
CA PHE A 144 12.54 12.28 -0.23
C PHE A 144 11.10 12.79 -0.11
N ARG A 145 10.19 12.38 -1.02
CA ARG A 145 8.76 12.66 -0.93
C ARG A 145 8.17 12.10 0.37
N ALA A 146 8.50 10.86 0.73
CA ALA A 146 8.04 10.24 1.96
C ALA A 146 8.56 10.97 3.22
N GLN A 147 9.83 11.40 3.23
CA GLN A 147 10.38 12.24 4.30
C GLN A 147 9.66 13.60 4.40
N LYS A 148 9.41 14.25 3.26
CA LYS A 148 8.67 15.52 3.20
C LYS A 148 7.23 15.34 3.69
N PHE A 149 6.60 14.22 3.33
CA PHE A 149 5.27 13.85 3.79
C PHE A 149 5.22 13.79 5.31
N TRP A 150 6.07 13.02 5.99
CA TRP A 150 6.03 12.95 7.46
C TRP A 150 6.28 14.29 8.15
N LYS A 151 7.22 15.10 7.62
CA LYS A 151 7.52 16.44 8.13
C LYS A 151 6.34 17.41 8.02
N ALA A 152 5.50 17.26 7.00
CA ALA A 152 4.30 18.09 6.80
C ALA A 152 3.08 17.51 7.53
N PHE A 153 2.84 16.21 7.38
CA PHE A 153 1.68 15.50 7.87
C PHE A 153 1.58 15.52 9.39
N ILE A 154 2.59 15.02 10.11
CA ILE A 154 2.50 14.81 11.57
C ILE A 154 2.11 16.10 12.31
N PRO A 155 2.84 17.23 12.17
CA PRO A 155 2.50 18.44 12.92
C PRO A 155 1.16 19.06 12.49
N ALA A 156 0.80 18.98 11.21
CA ALA A 156 -0.48 19.50 10.72
C ALA A 156 -1.66 18.65 11.22
N PHE A 157 -1.52 17.33 11.18
CA PHE A 157 -2.54 16.38 11.59
C PHE A 157 -2.76 16.41 13.11
N GLU A 158 -1.69 16.39 13.92
CA GLU A 158 -1.81 16.49 15.39
C GLU A 158 -2.46 17.80 15.84
N LYS A 159 -2.25 18.89 15.08
CA LYS A 159 -2.91 20.17 15.34
C LYS A 159 -4.40 20.12 15.00
N ALA A 160 -4.78 19.46 13.90
CA ALA A 160 -6.15 19.38 13.44
C ALA A 160 -6.99 18.34 14.20
N HIS A 161 -6.36 17.24 14.64
CA HIS A 161 -6.99 16.07 15.27
C HIS A 161 -6.24 15.66 16.56
N PRO A 162 -6.17 16.52 17.60
CA PRO A 162 -5.43 16.22 18.83
C PRO A 162 -5.94 14.98 19.59
N GLU A 163 -7.18 14.57 19.34
CA GLU A 163 -7.85 13.39 19.90
C GLU A 163 -7.46 12.07 19.20
N VAL A 164 -6.89 12.13 18.00
CA VAL A 164 -6.54 10.95 17.20
C VAL A 164 -5.11 10.53 17.50
N SER A 165 -4.95 9.28 17.95
CA SER A 165 -3.65 8.69 18.30
C SER A 165 -3.21 7.53 17.40
N ARG A 166 -4.13 7.00 16.58
CA ARG A 166 -3.90 5.83 15.72
C ARG A 166 -4.46 6.08 14.32
N VAL A 167 -3.58 6.14 13.33
CA VAL A 167 -3.94 6.47 11.93
C VAL A 167 -3.61 5.29 11.02
N LEU A 168 -4.53 4.95 10.12
CA LEU A 168 -4.32 3.98 9.06
C LEU A 168 -4.09 4.69 7.72
N PHE A 169 -3.00 4.34 7.05
CA PHE A 169 -2.74 4.68 5.66
C PHE A 169 -3.01 3.48 4.76
N VAL A 170 -3.74 3.69 3.66
CA VAL A 170 -3.88 2.70 2.59
C VAL A 170 -3.24 3.23 1.31
N THR A 171 -2.20 2.53 0.84
CA THR A 171 -1.29 3.03 -0.21
C THR A 171 -0.80 1.89 -1.11
N HIS A 172 0.31 2.11 -1.80
CA HIS A 172 0.93 1.21 -2.79
C HIS A 172 2.21 0.61 -2.23
N ALA A 173 2.75 -0.44 -2.87
CA ALA A 173 3.95 -1.13 -2.35
C ALA A 173 5.16 -0.20 -2.20
N ALA A 174 5.51 0.56 -3.25
CA ALA A 174 6.65 1.46 -3.23
C ALA A 174 6.48 2.57 -2.18
N SER A 175 5.30 3.18 -2.13
CA SER A 175 4.98 4.21 -1.13
C SER A 175 4.95 3.67 0.29
N LYS A 176 4.39 2.47 0.53
CA LYS A 176 4.39 1.79 1.83
C LYS A 176 5.82 1.62 2.35
N ILE A 177 6.72 1.12 1.50
CA ILE A 177 8.13 0.90 1.86
C ILE A 177 8.84 2.24 2.11
N ALA A 178 8.69 3.23 1.22
CA ALA A 178 9.32 4.53 1.38
C ALA A 178 8.83 5.26 2.64
N LEU A 179 7.52 5.22 2.92
CA LEU A 179 6.91 5.77 4.13
C LEU A 179 7.45 5.05 5.37
N GLY A 180 7.47 3.73 5.39
CA GLY A 180 7.98 2.94 6.51
C GLY A 180 9.45 3.18 6.81
N LEU A 181 10.32 3.08 5.80
CA LEU A 181 11.76 3.28 5.97
C LEU A 181 12.10 4.71 6.39
N SER A 182 11.46 5.72 5.79
CA SER A 182 11.67 7.12 6.19
C SER A 182 11.16 7.40 7.61
N LEU A 183 10.06 6.77 8.04
CA LEU A 183 9.54 6.88 9.41
C LEU A 183 10.51 6.28 10.43
N LEU A 184 11.14 5.15 10.09
CA LEU A 184 12.17 4.47 10.89
C LEU A 184 13.56 5.13 10.83
N GLY A 185 13.68 6.33 10.25
CA GLY A 185 14.94 7.07 10.19
C GLY A 185 16.00 6.45 9.27
N LYS A 186 15.60 5.61 8.31
CA LYS A 186 16.49 5.05 7.28
C LYS A 186 16.86 6.11 6.23
N LEU A 187 17.83 5.78 5.38
CA LEU A 187 18.43 6.71 4.42
C LEU A 187 18.05 6.41 2.97
N SER A 188 17.58 5.20 2.68
CA SER A 188 17.14 4.83 1.33
C SER A 188 15.98 3.82 1.33
N VAL A 189 15.36 3.64 0.16
CA VAL A 189 14.34 2.61 -0.08
C VAL A 189 14.88 1.18 -0.15
N HIS A 190 16.21 1.00 -0.18
CA HIS A 190 16.86 -0.30 -0.19
C HIS A 190 17.31 -0.77 1.19
N ASP A 191 17.27 0.11 2.19
CA ASP A 191 17.75 -0.17 3.53
C ASP A 191 16.98 -1.33 4.18
N THR A 192 17.72 -2.10 4.98
CA THR A 192 17.16 -3.17 5.82
C THR A 192 16.70 -2.62 7.17
N ILE A 193 15.84 -3.40 7.82
CA ILE A 193 15.39 -3.19 9.19
C ILE A 193 15.72 -4.42 10.02
N GLU A 194 15.79 -4.25 11.33
CA GLU A 194 15.75 -5.39 12.25
C GLU A 194 14.29 -5.64 12.64
N PHE A 195 13.82 -6.87 12.49
CA PHE A 195 12.49 -7.30 12.92
C PHE A 195 12.58 -8.66 13.61
N LYS A 196 12.13 -8.74 14.86
CA LYS A 196 12.20 -9.97 15.69
C LYS A 196 13.61 -10.58 15.73
N GLY A 197 14.63 -9.72 15.88
CA GLY A 197 16.05 -10.12 15.99
C GLY A 197 16.69 -10.60 14.68
N LYS A 198 16.07 -10.30 13.53
CA LYS A 198 16.60 -10.66 12.20
C LYS A 198 16.62 -9.44 11.29
N GLU A 199 17.71 -9.28 10.54
CA GLU A 199 17.77 -8.33 9.45
C GLU A 199 16.82 -8.78 8.32
N THR A 200 16.00 -7.86 7.83
CA THR A 200 15.04 -8.11 6.76
C THR A 200 14.68 -6.81 6.01
N LYS A 201 13.89 -6.93 4.94
CA LYS A 201 13.26 -5.80 4.25
C LYS A 201 11.81 -5.62 4.71
N LEU A 202 11.22 -4.46 4.41
CA LEU A 202 9.78 -4.29 4.57
C LEU A 202 9.04 -5.16 3.54
N HIS A 203 8.07 -5.94 4.03
CA HIS A 203 7.21 -6.78 3.21
C HIS A 203 6.01 -5.98 2.71
N SER A 204 5.67 -6.09 1.43
CA SER A 204 4.61 -5.27 0.81
C SER A 204 3.65 -6.10 -0.06
N GLY A 205 3.31 -7.31 0.37
CA GLY A 205 2.23 -8.10 -0.24
C GLY A 205 0.91 -7.34 -0.37
N ALA A 206 0.04 -7.79 -1.28
CA ALA A 206 -1.32 -7.24 -1.43
C ALA A 206 -2.09 -7.36 -0.11
N CYS A 207 -2.77 -6.28 0.31
CA CYS A 207 -3.42 -6.18 1.63
C CYS A 207 -2.53 -6.44 2.85
N SER A 208 -1.20 -6.47 2.71
CA SER A 208 -0.31 -6.54 3.86
C SER A 208 -0.35 -5.25 4.65
N ILE A 209 -0.18 -5.34 5.97
CA ILE A 209 -0.21 -4.20 6.89
C ILE A 209 1.03 -4.14 7.78
N ASP A 210 1.62 -2.96 7.89
CA ASP A 210 2.62 -2.62 8.89
C ASP A 210 1.97 -1.97 10.10
N LYS A 211 2.58 -2.13 11.28
CA LYS A 211 2.25 -1.39 12.51
C LYS A 211 3.52 -0.74 13.03
N TYR A 212 3.50 0.57 13.20
CA TYR A 212 4.56 1.36 13.79
C TYR A 212 4.09 1.99 15.09
N GLU A 213 4.97 2.05 16.08
CA GLU A 213 4.72 2.70 17.36
C GLU A 213 5.76 3.77 17.66
N ASN A 214 5.29 4.92 18.12
CA ASN A 214 6.11 6.03 18.57
C ASN A 214 6.35 5.94 20.07
N GLN A 215 7.60 5.75 20.46
CA GLN A 215 8.06 5.78 21.83
C GLN A 215 8.95 7.00 22.02
N ASN A 216 8.40 8.07 22.60
CA ASN A 216 9.11 9.31 22.93
C ASN A 216 9.83 10.00 21.75
N GLY A 217 9.23 9.95 20.56
CA GLY A 217 9.77 10.57 19.34
C GLY A 217 10.56 9.62 18.45
N GLU A 218 10.75 8.37 18.88
CA GLU A 218 11.39 7.31 18.10
C GLU A 218 10.35 6.30 17.62
N TRP A 219 10.35 6.02 16.31
CA TRP A 219 9.44 5.06 15.70
C TRP A 219 10.08 3.69 15.63
N THR A 220 9.33 2.67 16.05
CA THR A 220 9.70 1.26 15.92
C THR A 220 8.63 0.51 15.14
N ILE A 221 9.00 -0.59 14.50
CA ILE A 221 8.08 -1.45 13.77
C ILE A 221 7.68 -2.65 14.63
N LEU A 222 6.38 -2.86 14.80
CA LEU A 222 5.79 -3.95 15.57
C LEU A 222 5.25 -5.06 14.67
N GLU A 223 4.78 -4.72 13.47
CA GLU A 223 4.36 -5.67 12.44
C GLU A 223 4.96 -5.27 11.10
N ASN A 224 5.58 -6.23 10.40
CA ASN A 224 6.21 -6.05 9.10
C ASN A 224 5.46 -6.87 8.04
N GLY A 225 4.59 -6.21 7.28
CA GLY A 225 3.81 -6.78 6.19
C GLY A 225 2.95 -7.98 6.62
N LYS A 226 2.27 -7.87 7.77
CA LYS A 226 1.42 -8.94 8.30
C LYS A 226 0.32 -9.31 7.30
N THR A 227 0.17 -10.61 7.06
CA THR A 227 -0.80 -11.21 6.11
C THR A 227 -1.40 -12.52 6.63
N ASP A 228 -1.16 -12.89 7.89
CA ASP A 228 -1.66 -14.14 8.48
C ASP A 228 -3.18 -14.16 8.70
N PHE A 229 -3.83 -13.00 8.62
CA PHE A 229 -5.29 -12.87 8.56
C PHE A 229 -5.87 -13.08 7.16
N LEU A 230 -5.04 -13.08 6.11
CA LEU A 230 -5.46 -13.36 4.74
C LEU A 230 -5.50 -14.87 4.52
N LYS A 231 -6.59 -15.38 3.95
CA LYS A 231 -6.78 -16.81 3.74
C LYS A 231 -5.64 -17.45 2.91
N ASP A 232 -5.15 -16.74 1.91
CA ASP A 232 -4.14 -17.22 0.97
C ASP A 232 -2.73 -16.69 1.29
N GLY A 233 -2.56 -15.99 2.42
CA GLY A 233 -1.28 -15.46 2.91
C GLY A 233 -0.70 -14.32 2.05
N GLU A 234 0.63 -14.24 1.99
CA GLU A 234 1.32 -13.16 1.27
C GLU A 234 1.31 -13.41 -0.25
N GLU A 235 0.69 -12.49 -0.99
CA GLU A 235 0.70 -12.48 -2.44
C GLU A 235 1.35 -11.22 -2.99
N MET A 236 2.03 -11.34 -4.15
CA MET A 236 2.53 -10.20 -4.92
C MET A 236 3.47 -9.26 -4.14
N ASN A 237 4.23 -9.81 -3.18
CA ASN A 237 5.26 -9.05 -2.47
C ASN A 237 6.24 -8.39 -3.45
N TRP A 238 6.66 -7.18 -3.11
CA TRP A 238 7.52 -6.34 -3.93
C TRP A 238 8.48 -5.55 -3.03
N ASN A 239 9.67 -5.26 -3.55
CA ASN A 239 10.60 -4.29 -2.96
C ASN A 239 11.40 -3.65 -4.10
N PHE A 240 12.23 -2.65 -3.75
CA PHE A 240 13.00 -1.89 -4.74
C PHE A 240 14.13 -2.69 -5.42
N ASP A 241 14.38 -3.94 -5.03
CA ASP A 241 15.31 -4.81 -5.77
C ASP A 241 14.65 -5.39 -7.04
N VAL A 242 13.33 -5.27 -7.16
CA VAL A 242 12.57 -5.64 -8.36
C VAL A 242 12.69 -4.52 -9.40
N LYS A 243 13.05 -4.88 -10.64
CA LYS A 243 13.31 -3.92 -11.72
C LYS A 243 12.08 -3.10 -12.15
N PHE A 244 10.89 -3.68 -12.08
CA PHE A 244 9.64 -3.12 -12.59
C PHE A 244 8.81 -2.46 -11.49
N GLU A 245 7.95 -1.51 -11.88
CA GLU A 245 7.00 -0.87 -10.96
C GLU A 245 6.06 -1.91 -10.32
N ALA A 246 5.69 -1.72 -9.07
CA ALA A 246 5.01 -2.73 -8.28
C ALA A 246 3.63 -3.11 -8.86
N GLY A 247 3.49 -4.36 -9.31
CA GLY A 247 2.26 -4.84 -9.93
C GLY A 247 1.93 -4.19 -11.27
N SER A 248 2.91 -3.60 -11.96
CA SER A 248 2.77 -3.19 -13.36
C SER A 248 2.66 -4.41 -14.27
N ASP A 249 2.22 -4.21 -15.51
CA ASP A 249 2.09 -5.31 -16.47
C ASP A 249 3.45 -5.97 -16.75
N GLU A 250 4.55 -5.20 -16.71
CA GLU A 250 5.91 -5.72 -16.79
C GLU A 250 6.30 -6.59 -15.60
N ASP A 251 5.95 -6.18 -14.36
CA ASP A 251 6.16 -7.00 -13.16
C ASP A 251 5.39 -8.32 -13.24
N ILE A 252 4.11 -8.25 -13.62
CA ILE A 252 3.26 -9.44 -13.79
C ILE A 252 3.81 -10.37 -14.86
N LYS A 253 4.24 -9.81 -16.01
CA LYS A 253 4.84 -10.60 -17.10
C LYS A 253 6.15 -11.26 -16.67
N ALA A 254 7.01 -10.54 -15.94
CA ALA A 254 8.27 -11.07 -15.43
C ALA A 254 8.05 -12.23 -14.45
N ARG A 255 7.07 -12.11 -13.54
CA ARG A 255 6.70 -13.17 -12.61
C ARG A 255 6.15 -14.41 -13.31
N LYS A 256 5.23 -14.21 -14.28
CA LYS A 256 4.69 -15.31 -15.09
C LYS A 256 5.79 -16.05 -15.85
N ALA A 257 6.75 -15.31 -16.43
CA ALA A 257 7.90 -15.91 -17.12
C ALA A 257 8.80 -16.69 -16.17
N ALA A 258 9.11 -16.16 -14.99
CA ALA A 258 9.91 -16.84 -13.98
C ALA A 258 9.22 -18.12 -13.48
N ALA A 259 7.92 -18.07 -13.17
CA ALA A 259 7.14 -19.23 -12.75
C ALA A 259 7.09 -20.33 -13.83
N ALA A 260 6.92 -19.94 -15.10
CA ALA A 260 6.94 -20.89 -16.21
C ALA A 260 8.32 -21.54 -16.37
N ALA A 261 9.41 -20.79 -16.19
CA ALA A 261 10.77 -21.32 -16.23
C ALA A 261 11.03 -22.31 -15.08
N THR A 262 10.60 -22.00 -13.86
CA THR A 262 10.70 -22.92 -12.71
C THR A 262 9.89 -24.19 -12.92
N ALA A 263 8.65 -24.08 -13.43
CA ALA A 263 7.81 -25.24 -13.72
C ALA A 263 8.40 -26.13 -14.83
N ALA A 264 9.01 -25.53 -15.87
CA ALA A 264 9.71 -26.26 -16.91
C ALA A 264 10.96 -26.97 -16.37
N ALA A 265 11.75 -26.30 -15.52
CA ALA A 265 12.91 -26.90 -14.87
C ALA A 265 12.53 -28.10 -14.00
N ALA A 266 11.47 -27.98 -13.19
CA ALA A 266 10.98 -29.07 -12.34
C ALA A 266 10.54 -30.30 -13.16
N LYS A 267 9.86 -30.10 -14.29
CA LYS A 267 9.47 -31.19 -15.21
C LYS A 267 10.68 -31.88 -15.85
N ASN A 268 11.73 -31.14 -16.19
CA ASN A 268 12.96 -31.71 -16.74
C ASN A 268 13.70 -32.56 -15.69
N THR A 269 13.75 -32.11 -14.43
CA THR A 269 14.33 -32.90 -13.34
C THR A 269 13.54 -34.18 -13.10
N GLU A 270 12.21 -34.12 -13.17
CA GLU A 270 11.35 -35.31 -13.00
C GLU A 270 11.49 -36.30 -14.17
N PHE A 271 11.71 -35.81 -15.40
CA PHE A 271 11.97 -36.64 -16.58
C PHE A 271 13.35 -37.31 -16.53
N GLU A 272 14.39 -36.61 -16.06
CA GLU A 272 15.74 -37.19 -15.87
C GLU A 272 15.79 -38.25 -14.76
N VAL A 273 14.97 -38.11 -13.71
CA VAL A 273 14.87 -39.12 -12.65
C VAL A 273 14.15 -40.37 -13.18
N ARG A 274 13.11 -40.23 -14.00
CA ARG A 274 12.37 -41.36 -14.57
C ARG A 274 13.11 -42.09 -15.71
N SER A 275 14.03 -41.44 -16.40
CA SER A 275 14.83 -42.06 -17.48
C SER A 275 16.06 -42.83 -16.98
N LYS A 276 16.35 -42.77 -15.67
CA LYS A 276 17.44 -43.50 -15.01
C LYS A 276 16.99 -44.71 -14.18
N VAL A 277 15.69 -45.06 -14.24
CA VAL A 277 15.09 -46.24 -13.59
C VAL A 277 14.74 -47.28 -14.66
#